data_AF-A0A507SHZ8-F1
#
_entry.id   AF-A0A507SHZ8-F1
#
_cell.length_a   1.000
_cell.length_b   1.000
_cell.length_c   1.000
_cell.angle_alpha   90.00
_cell.angle_beta   90.00
_cell.angle_gamma   90.00
#
_symmetry.space_group_name_H-M   'P 1'
#
loop_
_entity.id
_entity.type
_entity.pdbx_description
1 polymer ?
#
loop_
_entity_poly.entity_id
_entity_poly.type
_entity_poly.pdbx_seq_one_letter_code
_entity_poly.pdbx_strand_id
1 'polypeptide(L)'
;MIRSGTFKESIKNSNKIVAGSIITFAIGIVIALAGGIVFASFASLFESFAQISIMWYVIANVVDFALILVILLAGPRMKSYILAPLVAISLFLLGFLDLGYVLVRFASEPFKIAGIFFIPAVAMIVIGALAAADKINITKVNILIAIIMPIFLIFVVVSFFVSNRNVIFTIISGFGFLLVILYMFIDWWFIFSFNKYYKSLDDENRTTELAARYSIYFGFKLTFDFVYAITYLASFLRK
;
A
#
# COMPACT_ATOMS: atom_id res chain seq x y z
N MET A 1 3.07 43.07 -18.03
CA MET A 1 4.14 42.17 -18.52
C MET A 1 4.56 41.27 -17.36
N ILE A 2 3.87 40.15 -17.14
CA ILE A 2 4.22 39.20 -16.06
C ILE A 2 5.39 38.37 -16.58
N ARG A 3 6.51 38.39 -15.83
CA ARG A 3 7.78 37.74 -16.18
C ARG A 3 7.55 36.26 -16.52
N SER A 4 7.71 35.88 -17.78
CA SER A 4 7.67 34.47 -18.24
C SER A 4 8.76 33.59 -17.62
N GLY A 5 9.76 34.20 -16.96
CA GLY A 5 10.82 33.51 -16.22
C GLY A 5 10.36 32.82 -14.93
N THR A 6 9.44 33.43 -14.15
CA THR A 6 9.03 32.89 -12.85
C THR A 6 8.13 31.66 -12.96
N PHE A 7 7.32 31.57 -14.03
CA PHE A 7 6.45 30.41 -14.27
C PHE A 7 7.25 29.17 -14.71
N LYS A 8 8.26 29.35 -15.57
CA LYS A 8 9.16 28.26 -15.97
C LYS A 8 10.01 27.74 -14.80
N GLU A 9 10.46 28.61 -13.90
CA GLU A 9 11.16 28.20 -12.68
C GLU A 9 10.27 27.47 -11.68
N SER A 10 9.00 27.86 -11.52
CA SER A 10 8.08 27.15 -10.62
C SER A 10 7.77 25.73 -11.10
N ILE A 11 7.67 25.53 -12.42
CA ILE A 11 7.49 24.19 -13.03
C ILE A 11 8.74 23.33 -12.81
N LYS A 12 9.95 23.90 -12.94
CA LYS A 12 11.23 23.19 -12.73
C LYS A 12 11.43 22.76 -11.27
N ASN A 13 10.88 23.53 -10.32
CA ASN A 13 10.91 23.20 -8.89
C ASN A 13 9.72 22.36 -8.41
N SER A 14 8.70 22.10 -9.23
CA SER A 14 7.48 21.42 -8.80
C SER A 14 7.71 19.94 -8.45
N ASN A 15 7.15 19.50 -7.31
CA ASN A 15 7.22 18.12 -6.83
C ASN A 15 6.18 17.22 -7.52
N LYS A 16 6.19 17.15 -8.85
CA LYS A 16 5.14 16.49 -9.63
C LYS A 16 4.95 15.02 -9.28
N ILE A 17 6.06 14.29 -9.11
CA ILE A 17 6.00 12.86 -8.77
C ILE A 17 5.40 12.69 -7.38
N VAL A 18 5.88 13.43 -6.38
CA VAL A 18 5.36 13.34 -5.01
C VAL A 18 3.87 13.68 -4.95
N ALA A 19 3.48 14.81 -5.55
CA ALA A 19 2.09 15.24 -5.56
C ALA A 19 1.19 14.25 -6.32
N GLY A 20 1.64 13.78 -7.48
CA GLY A 20 0.93 12.77 -8.26
C GLY A 20 0.78 11.46 -7.50
N SER A 21 1.84 10.97 -6.84
CA SER A 21 1.80 9.76 -6.02
C SER A 21 0.83 9.88 -4.84
N ILE A 22 0.77 11.04 -4.17
CA ILE A 22 -0.18 11.30 -3.08
C ILE A 22 -1.63 11.32 -3.60
N ILE A 23 -1.87 11.95 -4.76
CA ILE A 23 -3.20 11.97 -5.39
C ILE A 23 -3.63 10.55 -5.78
N THR A 24 -2.75 9.79 -6.45
CA THR A 24 -3.03 8.39 -6.79
C THR A 24 -3.24 7.55 -5.54
N PHE A 25 -2.45 7.75 -4.48
CA PHE A 25 -2.67 7.09 -3.20
C PHE A 25 -4.06 7.38 -2.63
N ALA A 26 -4.47 8.65 -2.58
CA ALA A 26 -5.80 9.02 -2.08
C ALA A 26 -6.93 8.38 -2.91
N ILE A 27 -6.82 8.40 -4.24
CA ILE A 27 -7.77 7.73 -5.14
C ILE A 27 -7.77 6.22 -4.87
N GLY A 28 -6.59 5.62 -4.70
CA GLY A 28 -6.42 4.20 -4.42
C GLY A 28 -7.10 3.78 -3.13
N ILE A 29 -6.97 4.56 -2.07
CA ILE A 29 -7.66 4.33 -0.79
C ILE A 29 -9.18 4.38 -0.95
N VAL A 30 -9.70 5.33 -1.71
CA VAL A 30 -11.14 5.41 -2.00
C VAL A 30 -11.62 4.17 -2.75
N ILE A 31 -10.87 3.71 -3.75
CA ILE A 31 -11.18 2.50 -4.51
C ILE A 31 -11.16 1.25 -3.61
N ALA A 32 -10.13 1.11 -2.78
CA ALA A 32 -10.01 -0.02 -1.86
C ALA A 32 -11.14 -0.02 -0.81
N LEU A 33 -11.48 1.14 -0.25
CA LEU A 33 -12.62 1.29 0.66
C LEU A 33 -13.94 0.92 -0.03
N ALA A 34 -14.15 1.34 -1.28
CA ALA A 34 -15.33 0.94 -2.04
C ALA A 34 -15.41 -0.58 -2.19
N GLY A 35 -14.30 -1.25 -2.53
CA GLY A 35 -14.22 -2.71 -2.55
C GLY A 35 -14.59 -3.35 -1.21
N GLY A 36 -14.01 -2.85 -0.11
CA GLY A 36 -14.28 -3.36 1.24
C GLY A 36 -15.73 -3.15 1.70
N ILE A 37 -16.33 -2.01 1.39
CA ILE A 37 -17.74 -1.72 1.68
C ILE A 37 -18.65 -2.67 0.89
N VAL A 38 -18.33 -2.94 -0.38
CA VAL A 38 -19.08 -3.91 -1.19
C VAL A 38 -19.00 -5.28 -0.52
N PHE A 39 -17.81 -5.79 -0.19
CA PHE A 39 -17.72 -7.08 0.53
C PHE A 39 -18.55 -7.09 1.82
N ALA A 40 -18.40 -6.07 2.66
CA ALA A 40 -19.09 -6.00 3.95
C ALA A 40 -20.61 -5.97 3.80
N SER A 41 -21.13 -5.30 2.77
CA SER A 41 -22.57 -5.22 2.50
C SER A 41 -23.17 -6.55 2.03
N PHE A 42 -22.37 -7.40 1.39
CA PHE A 42 -22.79 -8.72 0.90
C PHE A 42 -22.32 -9.87 1.82
N ALA A 43 -21.72 -9.58 2.97
CA ALA A 43 -21.15 -10.56 3.89
C ALA A 43 -22.14 -11.64 4.34
N SER A 44 -23.39 -11.26 4.66
CA SER A 44 -24.45 -12.19 5.07
C SER A 44 -24.86 -13.16 3.97
N LEU A 45 -24.73 -12.76 2.69
CA LEU A 45 -24.97 -13.65 1.56
C LEU A 45 -23.84 -14.67 1.43
N PHE A 46 -22.58 -14.29 1.69
CA PHE A 46 -21.44 -15.21 1.65
C PHE A 46 -21.48 -16.30 2.73
N GLU A 47 -22.04 -16.02 3.91
CA GLU A 47 -22.26 -17.04 4.96
C GLU A 47 -23.23 -18.14 4.51
N SER A 48 -24.23 -17.80 3.71
CA SER A 48 -25.21 -18.78 3.18
C SER A 48 -24.67 -19.69 2.07
N PHE A 49 -23.50 -19.38 1.48
CA PHE A 49 -22.85 -20.13 0.40
C PHE A 49 -21.59 -20.93 0.85
N ALA A 50 -21.48 -21.22 2.15
CA ALA A 50 -20.26 -21.59 2.90
C ALA A 50 -19.26 -22.62 2.31
N GLN A 51 -19.63 -23.49 1.36
CA GLN A 51 -18.68 -24.43 0.75
C GLN A 51 -18.22 -24.02 -0.66
N ILE A 52 -19.07 -23.35 -1.43
CA ILE A 52 -18.70 -22.79 -2.74
C ILE A 52 -17.89 -21.49 -2.53
N SER A 53 -18.17 -20.74 -1.46
CA SER A 53 -17.55 -19.44 -1.19
C SER A 53 -16.05 -19.49 -0.87
N ILE A 54 -15.54 -20.53 -0.20
CA ILE A 54 -14.12 -20.57 0.19
C ILE A 54 -13.19 -20.80 -0.99
N MET A 55 -13.57 -21.65 -1.95
CA MET A 55 -12.79 -21.89 -3.15
C MET A 55 -12.72 -20.62 -4.02
N TRP A 56 -13.85 -19.92 -4.20
CA TRP A 56 -13.87 -18.64 -4.92
C TRP A 56 -13.07 -17.55 -4.22
N TYR A 57 -13.10 -17.51 -2.88
CA TYR A 57 -12.28 -16.60 -2.11
C TYR A 57 -10.78 -16.87 -2.32
N VAL A 58 -10.35 -18.14 -2.28
CA VAL A 58 -8.96 -18.53 -2.57
C VAL A 58 -8.57 -18.16 -4.00
N ILE A 59 -9.42 -18.45 -5.00
CA ILE A 59 -9.18 -18.08 -6.39
C ILE A 59 -9.02 -16.56 -6.53
N ALA A 60 -9.92 -15.78 -5.92
CA ALA A 60 -9.85 -14.32 -5.95
C ALA A 60 -8.54 -13.79 -5.34
N ASN A 61 -8.09 -14.35 -4.22
CA ASN A 61 -6.81 -14.01 -3.60
C ASN A 61 -5.61 -14.33 -4.51
N VAL A 62 -5.63 -15.50 -5.16
CA VAL A 62 -4.55 -15.88 -6.11
C VAL A 62 -4.52 -14.95 -7.32
N VAL A 63 -5.69 -14.60 -7.85
CA VAL A 63 -5.81 -13.66 -8.97
C VAL A 63 -5.32 -12.26 -8.59
N ASP A 64 -5.74 -11.75 -7.43
CA ASP A 64 -5.29 -10.44 -6.96
C ASP A 64 -3.78 -10.43 -6.69
N PHE A 65 -3.25 -11.47 -6.05
CA PHE A 65 -1.81 -11.62 -5.84
C PHE A 65 -1.02 -11.61 -7.16
N ALA A 66 -1.49 -12.35 -8.17
CA ALA A 66 -0.85 -12.35 -9.49
C ALA A 66 -0.89 -10.95 -10.14
N LEU A 67 -2.02 -10.24 -10.01
CA LEU A 67 -2.18 -8.88 -10.52
C LEU A 67 -1.24 -7.89 -9.82
N ILE A 68 -1.13 -7.98 -8.49
CA ILE A 68 -0.17 -7.19 -7.69
C ILE A 68 1.25 -7.44 -8.18
N LEU A 69 1.66 -8.71 -8.38
CA LEU A 69 2.99 -9.03 -8.89
C LEU A 69 3.24 -8.43 -10.28
N VAL A 70 2.26 -8.50 -11.18
CA VAL A 70 2.34 -7.88 -12.51
C VAL A 70 2.55 -6.37 -12.40
N ILE A 71 1.81 -5.69 -11.52
CA ILE A 71 1.95 -4.24 -11.32
C ILE A 71 3.31 -3.90 -10.68
N LEU A 72 3.75 -4.65 -9.67
CA LEU A 72 5.03 -4.40 -8.98
C LEU A 72 6.24 -4.63 -9.89
N LEU A 73 6.22 -5.67 -10.73
CA LEU A 73 7.37 -6.04 -11.57
C LEU A 73 7.39 -5.30 -12.91
N ALA A 74 6.23 -5.15 -13.56
CA ALA A 74 6.14 -4.59 -14.90
C ALA A 74 5.54 -3.18 -14.94
N GLY A 75 4.89 -2.71 -13.87
CA GLY A 75 4.23 -1.40 -13.80
C GLY A 75 5.09 -0.21 -14.24
N PRO A 76 6.37 -0.08 -13.83
CA PRO A 76 7.23 1.01 -14.27
C PRO A 76 7.47 1.04 -15.80
N ARG A 77 7.27 -0.09 -16.49
CA ARG A 77 7.43 -0.24 -17.94
C ARG A 77 6.10 -0.14 -18.70
N MET A 78 4.97 -0.21 -18.01
CA MET A 78 3.64 -0.10 -18.64
C MET A 78 3.29 1.34 -19.00
N LYS A 79 2.49 1.53 -20.05
CA LYS A 79 1.92 2.84 -20.38
C LYS A 79 0.86 3.23 -19.34
N SER A 80 0.74 4.53 -19.04
CA SER A 80 -0.13 5.02 -17.95
C SER A 80 -1.60 4.61 -18.11
N TYR A 81 -2.13 4.58 -19.34
CA TYR A 81 -3.51 4.18 -19.63
C TYR A 81 -3.78 2.67 -19.47
N ILE A 82 -2.73 1.84 -19.43
CA ILE A 82 -2.85 0.40 -19.09
C ILE A 82 -2.68 0.23 -17.58
N LEU A 83 -1.71 0.93 -17.00
CA LEU A 83 -1.38 0.83 -15.59
C LEU A 83 -2.53 1.30 -14.70
N ALA A 84 -3.17 2.44 -15.01
CA ALA A 84 -4.25 2.99 -14.17
C ALA A 84 -5.45 2.04 -14.02
N PRO A 85 -6.03 1.45 -15.09
CA PRO A 85 -7.09 0.46 -14.93
C PRO A 85 -6.67 -0.78 -14.14
N LEU A 86 -5.46 -1.32 -14.38
CA LEU A 86 -4.97 -2.49 -13.63
C LEU A 86 -4.81 -2.19 -12.14
N VAL A 87 -4.26 -1.02 -11.81
CA VAL A 87 -4.15 -0.52 -10.44
C VAL A 87 -5.53 -0.38 -9.80
N ALA A 88 -6.51 0.20 -10.50
CA ALA A 88 -7.86 0.34 -9.98
C ALA A 88 -8.52 -1.02 -9.70
N ILE A 89 -8.40 -1.98 -10.62
CA ILE A 89 -8.93 -3.34 -10.43
C ILE A 89 -8.26 -4.02 -9.24
N SER A 90 -6.93 -3.96 -9.15
CA SER A 90 -6.18 -4.57 -8.04
C SER A 90 -6.55 -3.95 -6.70
N LEU A 91 -6.59 -2.61 -6.61
CA LEU A 91 -6.93 -1.95 -5.35
C LEU A 91 -8.39 -2.22 -4.94
N PHE A 92 -9.31 -2.36 -5.90
CA PHE A 92 -10.67 -2.78 -5.60
C PHE A 92 -10.70 -4.21 -5.05
N LEU A 93 -10.00 -5.16 -5.67
CA LEU A 93 -9.92 -6.55 -5.21
C LEU A 93 -9.24 -6.67 -3.85
N LEU A 94 -8.11 -6.00 -3.66
CA LEU A 94 -7.40 -5.90 -2.38
C LEU A 94 -8.34 -5.34 -1.30
N GLY A 95 -9.05 -4.25 -1.62
CA GLY A 95 -10.06 -3.69 -0.73
C GLY A 95 -11.20 -4.66 -0.41
N PHE A 96 -11.73 -5.33 -1.42
CA PHE A 96 -12.81 -6.30 -1.28
C PHE A 96 -12.41 -7.49 -0.39
N LEU A 97 -11.21 -8.04 -0.58
CA LEU A 97 -10.75 -9.23 0.15
C LEU A 97 -10.24 -8.86 1.55
N ASP A 98 -9.34 -7.89 1.66
CA ASP A 98 -8.67 -7.56 2.92
C ASP A 98 -9.44 -6.56 3.76
N LEU A 99 -9.76 -5.37 3.21
CA LEU A 99 -10.49 -4.35 3.98
C LEU A 99 -11.93 -4.80 4.28
N GLY A 100 -12.55 -5.55 3.36
CA GLY A 100 -13.85 -6.15 3.58
C GLY A 100 -13.89 -7.01 4.85
N TYR A 101 -12.89 -7.88 5.02
CA TYR A 101 -12.74 -8.68 6.23
C TYR A 101 -12.59 -7.82 7.49
N VAL A 102 -11.74 -6.78 7.44
CA VAL A 102 -11.53 -5.87 8.57
C VAL A 102 -12.83 -5.15 8.96
N LEU A 103 -13.58 -4.63 7.98
CA LEU A 103 -14.82 -3.90 8.21
C LEU A 103 -15.92 -4.79 8.82
N VAL A 104 -16.11 -6.01 8.29
CA VAL A 104 -17.08 -6.97 8.85
C VAL A 104 -16.70 -7.34 10.27
N ARG A 105 -15.42 -7.63 10.51
CA ARG A 105 -14.94 -8.13 11.80
C ARG A 105 -15.11 -7.12 12.93
N PHE A 106 -14.82 -5.85 12.66
CA PHE A 106 -14.83 -4.80 13.68
C PHE A 106 -16.06 -3.89 13.59
N ALA A 107 -17.11 -4.30 12.87
CA ALA A 107 -18.31 -3.48 12.63
C ALA A 107 -18.97 -2.97 13.92
N SER A 108 -18.92 -3.75 15.01
CA SER A 108 -19.44 -3.38 16.33
C SER A 108 -18.46 -2.56 17.20
N GLU A 109 -17.23 -2.32 16.72
CA GLU A 109 -16.15 -1.70 17.47
C GLU A 109 -15.60 -0.46 16.74
N PRO A 110 -16.40 0.63 16.59
CA PRO A 110 -16.06 1.77 15.73
C PRO A 110 -14.75 2.47 16.14
N PHE A 111 -14.43 2.50 17.44
CA PHE A 111 -13.16 3.03 17.93
C PHE A 111 -11.95 2.19 17.51
N LYS A 112 -12.09 0.86 17.44
CA LYS A 112 -11.02 -0.01 16.93
C LYS A 112 -10.83 0.18 15.43
N ILE A 113 -11.91 0.27 14.64
CA ILE A 113 -11.83 0.60 13.21
C ILE A 113 -11.09 1.93 13.02
N ALA A 114 -11.49 2.99 13.74
CA ALA A 114 -10.83 4.28 13.65
C ALA A 114 -9.33 4.18 13.96
N GLY A 115 -8.94 3.46 15.02
CA GLY A 115 -7.53 3.23 15.36
C GLY A 115 -6.75 2.44 14.30
N ILE A 116 -7.37 1.41 13.73
CA ILE A 116 -6.79 0.55 12.68
C ILE A 116 -6.44 1.37 11.43
N PHE A 117 -7.26 2.35 11.05
CA PHE A 117 -6.98 3.24 9.92
C PHE A 117 -6.04 4.40 10.30
N PHE A 118 -6.20 4.96 11.51
CA PHE A 118 -5.47 6.15 11.93
C PHE A 118 -3.99 5.88 12.20
N ILE A 119 -3.64 4.75 12.82
CA ILE A 119 -2.25 4.42 13.16
C ILE A 119 -1.37 4.32 11.89
N PRO A 120 -1.74 3.55 10.84
CA PRO A 120 -1.00 3.53 9.58
C PRO A 120 -0.95 4.91 8.90
N ALA A 121 -2.02 5.71 8.99
CA ALA A 121 -2.06 7.04 8.39
C ALA A 121 -1.04 7.99 9.05
N VAL A 122 -0.99 8.01 10.38
CA VAL A 122 0.00 8.78 11.13
C VAL A 122 1.42 8.31 10.80
N ALA A 123 1.65 7.00 10.79
CA ALA A 123 2.95 6.45 10.43
C ALA A 123 3.39 6.91 9.03
N MET A 124 2.50 6.84 8.05
CA MET A 124 2.76 7.25 6.67
C MET A 124 3.05 8.76 6.55
N ILE A 125 2.33 9.60 7.29
CA ILE A 125 2.58 11.06 7.35
C ILE A 125 3.96 11.34 7.95
N VAL A 126 4.30 10.70 9.07
CA VAL A 126 5.60 10.88 9.73
C VAL A 126 6.74 10.43 8.81
N ILE A 127 6.61 9.26 8.18
CA ILE A 127 7.61 8.73 7.24
C ILE A 127 7.76 9.64 6.03
N GLY A 128 6.64 10.09 5.45
CA GLY A 128 6.65 11.03 4.33
C GLY A 128 7.34 12.35 4.68
N ALA A 129 7.11 12.89 5.89
CA ALA A 129 7.80 14.08 6.38
C ALA A 129 9.31 13.84 6.59
N LEU A 130 9.70 12.69 7.13
CA LEU A 130 11.11 12.30 7.27
C LEU A 130 11.81 12.15 5.92
N ALA A 131 11.12 11.58 4.93
CA ALA A 131 11.62 11.45 3.56
C ALA A 131 11.79 12.83 2.89
N ALA A 132 10.81 13.73 3.07
CA ALA A 132 10.88 15.10 2.57
C ALA A 132 12.07 15.87 3.16
N ALA A 133 12.41 15.60 4.42
CA ALA A 133 13.55 16.18 5.12
C ALA A 133 14.89 15.47 4.85
N ASP A 134 14.92 14.45 3.99
CA ASP A 134 16.10 13.62 3.69
C ASP A 134 16.73 12.95 4.93
N LYS A 135 15.90 12.66 5.95
CA LYS A 135 16.34 12.09 7.23
C LYS A 135 16.27 10.56 7.28
N ILE A 136 15.82 9.91 6.20
CA ILE A 136 15.75 8.45 6.13
C ILE A 136 17.12 7.88 5.80
N ASN A 137 17.69 7.11 6.72
CA ASN A 137 18.89 6.32 6.46
C ASN A 137 18.49 4.94 5.91
N ILE A 138 18.51 4.79 4.58
CA ILE A 138 18.07 3.57 3.90
C ILE A 138 18.90 2.33 4.30
N THR A 139 20.18 2.50 4.61
CA THR A 139 21.04 1.40 5.08
C THR A 139 20.53 0.81 6.39
N LYS A 140 20.13 1.67 7.35
CA LYS A 140 19.55 1.21 8.62
C LYS A 140 18.20 0.51 8.40
N VAL A 141 17.34 1.05 7.53
CA VAL A 141 16.05 0.42 7.19
C VAL A 141 16.26 -0.97 6.59
N ASN A 142 17.18 -1.10 5.65
CA ASN A 142 17.49 -2.38 5.01
C ASN A 142 18.07 -3.41 6.00
N ILE A 143 18.93 -2.98 6.94
CA ILE A 143 19.44 -3.87 8.02
C ILE A 143 18.28 -4.36 8.89
N LEU A 144 17.36 -3.48 9.27
CA LEU A 144 16.19 -3.87 10.07
C LEU A 144 15.31 -4.88 9.32
N ILE A 145 15.06 -4.67 8.02
CA ILE A 145 14.32 -5.63 7.19
C ILE A 145 15.05 -6.97 7.12
N ALA A 146 16.37 -6.96 6.89
CA ALA A 146 17.17 -8.18 6.82
C ALA A 146 17.15 -9.00 8.12
N ILE A 147 16.91 -8.36 9.27
CA ILE A 147 16.74 -9.03 10.57
C ILE A 147 15.30 -9.50 10.77
N ILE A 148 14.33 -8.63 10.53
CA ILE A 148 12.91 -8.90 10.85
C ILE A 148 12.31 -9.92 9.86
N MET A 149 12.69 -9.89 8.59
CA MET A 149 12.12 -10.78 7.57
C MET A 149 12.41 -12.27 7.88
N PRO A 150 13.64 -12.71 8.19
CA PRO A 150 13.89 -14.09 8.62
C PRO A 150 13.12 -14.46 9.89
N ILE A 151 13.05 -13.57 10.88
CA ILE A 151 12.29 -13.82 12.12
C ILE A 151 10.80 -14.04 11.80
N PHE A 152 10.22 -13.18 10.97
CA PHE A 152 8.84 -13.32 10.49
C PHE A 152 8.64 -14.67 9.79
N LEU A 153 9.52 -15.05 8.87
CA LEU A 153 9.43 -16.34 8.17
C LEU A 153 9.52 -17.55 9.11
N ILE A 154 10.41 -17.49 10.11
CA ILE A 154 10.49 -18.53 11.15
C ILE A 154 9.17 -18.65 11.88
N PHE A 155 8.55 -17.54 12.31
CA PHE A 155 7.26 -17.58 12.99
C PHE A 155 6.14 -18.12 12.09
N VAL A 156 6.14 -17.78 10.80
CA VAL A 156 5.18 -18.34 9.82
C VAL A 156 5.34 -19.86 9.74
N VAL A 157 6.56 -20.39 9.62
CA VAL A 157 6.80 -21.84 9.57
C VAL A 157 6.44 -22.51 10.89
N VAL A 158 6.81 -21.93 12.03
CA VAL A 158 6.49 -22.45 13.37
C VAL A 158 4.98 -22.49 13.62
N SER A 159 4.21 -21.58 13.01
CA SER A 159 2.75 -21.52 13.16
C SER A 159 2.03 -22.80 12.74
N PHE A 160 2.62 -23.60 11.84
CA PHE A 160 2.06 -24.89 11.42
C PHE A 160 2.13 -25.95 12.52
N PHE A 161 3.09 -25.82 13.45
CA PHE A 161 3.42 -26.88 14.41
C PHE A 161 2.93 -26.60 15.84
N VAL A 162 2.47 -25.38 16.14
CA VAL A 162 2.11 -24.98 17.51
C VAL A 162 0.61 -24.96 17.74
N SER A 163 0.18 -25.60 18.84
CA SER A 163 -1.23 -25.72 19.22
C SER A 163 -1.88 -24.39 19.64
N ASN A 164 -1.13 -23.48 20.28
CA ASN A 164 -1.63 -22.14 20.63
C ASN A 164 -1.49 -21.15 19.46
N ARG A 165 -2.33 -21.34 18.45
CA ARG A 165 -2.34 -20.54 17.21
C ARG A 165 -2.57 -19.06 17.46
N ASN A 166 -3.31 -18.70 18.51
CA ASN A 166 -3.68 -17.31 18.79
C ASN A 166 -2.48 -16.43 19.16
N VAL A 167 -1.52 -16.92 19.94
CA VAL A 167 -0.34 -16.13 20.32
C VAL A 167 0.58 -15.93 19.12
N ILE A 168 0.81 -17.00 18.35
CA ILE A 168 1.69 -16.94 17.18
C ILE A 168 1.12 -16.02 16.10
N PHE A 169 -0.18 -16.09 15.81
CA PHE A 169 -0.78 -15.18 14.82
C PHE A 169 -0.71 -13.72 15.25
N THR A 170 -0.80 -13.40 16.56
CA THR A 170 -0.57 -12.04 17.05
C THR A 170 0.88 -11.61 16.81
N ILE A 171 1.87 -12.47 17.10
CA ILE A 171 3.30 -12.17 16.86
C ILE A 171 3.58 -11.97 15.36
N ILE A 172 3.08 -12.88 14.51
CA ILE A 172 3.18 -12.76 13.05
C ILE A 172 2.56 -11.44 12.57
N SER A 173 1.40 -11.07 13.11
CA SER A 173 0.74 -9.81 12.74
C SER A 173 1.55 -8.59 13.17
N GLY A 174 2.15 -8.61 14.35
CA GLY A 174 3.03 -7.53 14.82
C GLY A 174 4.28 -7.36 13.94
N PHE A 175 4.95 -8.47 13.60
CA PHE A 175 6.10 -8.43 12.69
C PHE A 175 5.70 -8.06 11.27
N GLY A 176 4.56 -8.55 10.77
CA GLY A 176 4.01 -8.19 9.46
C GLY A 176 3.73 -6.69 9.37
N PHE A 177 3.06 -6.12 10.38
CA PHE A 177 2.85 -4.68 10.48
C PHE A 177 4.18 -3.91 10.46
N LEU A 178 5.15 -4.33 11.29
CA LEU A 178 6.46 -3.68 11.34
C LEU A 178 7.20 -3.74 10.00
N LEU A 179 7.17 -4.88 9.30
CA LEU A 179 7.76 -5.03 7.97
C LEU A 179 7.13 -4.07 6.97
N VAL A 180 5.80 -3.98 6.95
CA VAL A 180 5.10 -3.06 6.05
C VAL A 180 5.45 -1.61 6.34
N ILE A 181 5.54 -1.20 7.62
CA ILE A 181 6.03 0.13 7.99
C ILE A 181 7.46 0.37 7.46
N LEU A 182 8.36 -0.62 7.55
CA LEU A 182 9.70 -0.51 6.98
C LEU A 182 9.71 -0.41 5.45
N TYR A 183 8.81 -1.12 4.76
CA TYR A 183 8.62 -0.96 3.31
C TYR A 183 8.11 0.44 2.93
N MET A 184 7.22 1.04 3.73
CA MET A 184 6.81 2.44 3.51
C MET A 184 7.98 3.41 3.59
N PHE A 185 8.97 3.18 4.49
CA PHE A 185 10.21 4.00 4.51
C PHE A 185 10.97 3.90 3.18
N ILE A 186 11.10 2.69 2.64
CA ILE A 186 11.76 2.46 1.35
C ILE A 186 10.99 3.18 0.24
N ASP A 187 9.68 3.08 0.22
CA ASP A 187 8.84 3.60 -0.85
C ASP A 187 8.82 5.14 -0.87
N TRP A 188 8.66 5.76 0.30
CA TRP A 188 8.81 7.21 0.41
C TRP A 188 10.21 7.68 0.01
N TRP A 189 11.25 6.96 0.41
CA TRP A 189 12.62 7.28 -0.02
C TRP A 189 12.78 7.20 -1.54
N PHE A 190 12.24 6.15 -2.19
CA PHE A 190 12.25 6.02 -3.65
C PHE A 190 11.46 7.13 -4.33
N ILE A 191 10.27 7.50 -3.83
CA ILE A 191 9.45 8.58 -4.39
C ILE A 191 10.22 9.90 -4.40
N PHE A 192 10.82 10.27 -3.26
CA PHE A 192 11.58 11.51 -3.16
C PHE A 192 12.87 11.47 -3.99
N SER A 193 13.58 10.34 -3.99
CA SER A 193 14.79 10.15 -4.79
C SER A 193 14.49 10.23 -6.29
N PHE A 194 13.42 9.58 -6.74
CA PHE A 194 12.98 9.63 -8.12
C PHE A 194 12.47 11.03 -8.50
N ASN A 195 11.80 11.74 -7.60
CA ASN A 195 11.40 13.13 -7.83
C ASN A 195 12.61 14.06 -8.01
N LYS A 196 13.68 13.87 -7.22
CA LYS A 196 14.96 14.59 -7.40
C LYS A 196 15.56 14.27 -8.77
N TYR A 197 15.61 12.98 -9.15
CA TYR A 197 16.09 12.54 -10.47
C TYR A 197 15.26 13.09 -11.63
N TYR A 198 13.93 13.06 -11.53
CA TYR A 198 13.02 13.58 -12.56
C TYR A 198 13.21 15.08 -12.79
N LYS A 199 13.54 15.85 -11.74
CA LYS A 199 13.86 17.28 -11.86
C LYS A 199 15.20 17.56 -12.53
N SER A 200 16.15 16.61 -12.47
CA SER A 200 17.45 16.74 -13.13
C SER A 200 17.45 16.29 -14.59
N LEU A 201 16.34 15.72 -15.09
CA LEU A 201 16.22 15.36 -16.51
C LEU A 201 16.07 16.60 -17.39
N ASP A 202 16.61 16.52 -18.61
CA ASP A 202 16.41 17.51 -19.66
C ASP A 202 14.94 17.61 -20.09
N ASP A 203 14.54 18.75 -20.67
CA ASP A 203 13.15 19.02 -21.03
C ASP A 203 12.55 17.99 -22.00
N GLU A 204 13.36 17.43 -22.91
CA GLU A 204 12.93 16.38 -23.85
C GLU A 204 12.60 15.06 -23.14
N ASN A 205 13.33 14.72 -22.09
CA ASN A 205 13.16 13.49 -21.32
C ASN A 205 12.09 13.64 -20.21
N ARG A 206 11.76 14.87 -19.84
CA ARG A 206 10.78 15.21 -18.80
C ARG A 206 9.36 15.23 -19.36
N THR A 207 8.85 14.05 -19.72
CA THR A 207 7.50 13.92 -20.27
C THR A 207 6.44 13.87 -19.17
N THR A 208 5.23 14.34 -19.49
CA THR A 208 4.02 14.20 -18.64
C THR A 208 3.61 12.74 -18.48
N GLU A 209 3.78 11.93 -19.53
CA GLU A 209 3.51 10.49 -19.50
C GLU A 209 4.42 9.78 -18.48
N LEU A 210 5.72 10.09 -18.47
CA LEU A 210 6.66 9.54 -17.49
C LEU A 210 6.24 9.90 -16.06
N ALA A 211 5.91 11.18 -15.82
CA ALA A 211 5.45 11.61 -14.51
C ALA A 211 4.16 10.91 -14.08
N ALA A 212 3.16 10.82 -14.97
CA ALA A 212 1.90 10.15 -14.67
C ALA A 212 2.10 8.68 -14.34
N ARG A 213 2.88 7.96 -15.16
CA ARG A 213 3.20 6.54 -14.95
C ARG A 213 3.84 6.27 -13.59
N TYR A 214 4.90 6.99 -13.23
CA TYR A 214 5.56 6.80 -11.95
C TYR A 214 4.71 7.28 -10.77
N SER A 215 3.92 8.34 -10.96
CA SER A 215 2.95 8.79 -9.95
C SER A 215 1.93 7.69 -9.64
N ILE A 216 1.37 7.06 -10.68
CA ILE A 216 0.41 5.95 -10.54
C ILE A 216 1.07 4.75 -9.87
N TYR A 217 2.25 4.35 -10.34
CA TYR A 217 3.00 3.21 -9.78
C TYR A 217 3.31 3.40 -8.30
N PHE A 218 3.88 4.54 -7.92
CA PHE A 218 4.21 4.83 -6.53
C PHE A 218 2.97 5.00 -5.65
N GLY A 219 1.91 5.66 -6.15
CA GLY A 219 0.66 5.77 -5.41
C GLY A 219 0.00 4.42 -5.17
N PHE A 220 0.09 3.48 -6.13
CA PHE A 220 -0.31 2.09 -5.94
C PHE A 220 0.47 1.43 -4.82
N LYS A 221 1.81 1.51 -4.83
CA LYS A 221 2.62 0.87 -3.78
C LYS A 221 2.32 1.42 -2.38
N LEU A 222 2.19 2.76 -2.25
CA LEU A 222 1.77 3.37 -1.00
C LEU A 222 0.40 2.86 -0.54
N THR A 223 -0.56 2.73 -1.46
CA THR A 223 -1.90 2.22 -1.13
C THR A 223 -1.84 0.77 -0.69
N PHE A 224 -1.09 -0.06 -1.41
CA PHE A 224 -0.85 -1.45 -1.09
C PHE A 224 -0.25 -1.60 0.32
N ASP A 225 0.84 -0.90 0.62
CA ASP A 225 1.46 -0.92 1.94
C ASP A 225 0.47 -0.46 3.01
N PHE A 226 -0.31 0.59 2.75
CA PHE A 226 -1.29 1.09 3.70
C PHE A 226 -2.39 0.07 4.02
N VAL A 227 -2.94 -0.60 3.00
CA VAL A 227 -3.96 -1.64 3.18
C VAL A 227 -3.39 -2.82 3.95
N TYR A 228 -2.20 -3.30 3.62
CA TYR A 228 -1.58 -4.40 4.37
C TYR A 228 -1.23 -3.99 5.82
N ALA A 229 -0.82 -2.74 6.06
CA ALA A 229 -0.62 -2.24 7.41
C ALA A 229 -1.92 -2.28 8.22
N ILE A 230 -3.05 -1.89 7.61
CA ILE A 230 -4.38 -2.04 8.20
C ILE A 230 -4.67 -3.51 8.53
N THR A 231 -4.49 -4.42 7.57
CA THR A 231 -4.82 -5.85 7.72
C THR A 231 -4.01 -6.52 8.82
N TYR A 232 -2.70 -6.24 8.89
CA TYR A 232 -1.84 -6.74 9.97
C TYR A 232 -2.18 -6.13 11.32
N LEU A 233 -2.45 -4.82 11.38
CA LEU A 233 -2.84 -4.17 12.63
C LEU A 233 -4.21 -4.67 13.13
N ALA A 234 -5.17 -4.86 12.25
CA ALA A 234 -6.46 -5.46 12.54
C ALA A 234 -6.31 -6.88 13.09
N SER A 235 -5.42 -7.68 12.48
CA SER A 235 -5.11 -9.04 12.94
C SER A 235 -4.37 -9.06 14.29
N PHE A 236 -3.56 -8.04 14.57
CA PHE A 236 -2.89 -7.85 15.85
C PHE A 236 -3.88 -7.49 16.96
N LEU A 237 -4.82 -6.59 16.69
CA LEU A 237 -5.86 -6.08 17.61
C LEU A 237 -7.10 -6.98 17.70
N ARG A 238 -7.00 -8.19 17.15
CA ARG A 238 -8.07 -9.18 17.08
C ARG A 238 -8.62 -9.65 18.43
N LYS A 239 -7.87 -9.44 19.50
CA LYS A 239 -8.21 -9.84 20.86
C LYS A 239 -8.87 -8.71 21.64
#